data_AF-A0A3R7G997-F1
#
_entry.id   AF-A0A3R7G997-F1
#
_cell.length_a   1.000
_cell.length_b   1.000
_cell.length_c   1.000
_cell.angle_alpha   90.00
_cell.angle_beta   90.00
_cell.angle_gamma   90.00
#
_symmetry.space_group_name_H-M   'P 1'
#
loop_
_entity.id
_entity.type
_entity.pdbx_description
1 polymer ?
#
loop_
_entity_poly.entity_id
_entity_poly.type
_entity_poly.pdbx_seq_one_letter_code
_entity_poly.pdbx_strand_id
1 'polypeptide(L)'
;MGATELTPDERKSILVLHDAGLKLSAISEATHRSIGVCHKVIKMRDTPSKPSRRGKPKKVTERDKLQEGQGGAELLTRHQAVRKKWGDDHEDKTNAEWAAVLFSDEKKWNLDGPD
;
A
#
# COMPACT_ATOMS: atom_id res chain seq x y z
N MET A 1 26.88 3.02 10.99
CA MET A 1 26.75 4.44 10.60
C MET A 1 25.90 4.50 9.34
N GLY A 2 24.61 4.82 9.47
CA GLY A 2 23.68 4.86 8.34
C GLY A 2 24.03 5.96 7.34
N ALA A 3 23.61 5.81 6.09
CA ALA A 3 23.75 6.87 5.09
C ALA A 3 22.80 8.02 5.47
N THR A 4 23.34 9.11 6.02
CA THR A 4 22.57 10.34 6.25
C THR A 4 22.09 10.86 4.90
N GLU A 5 20.77 10.97 4.74
CA GLU A 5 20.19 11.50 3.52
C GLU A 5 20.56 12.98 3.36
N LEU A 6 20.84 13.39 2.13
CA LEU A 6 21.21 14.77 1.81
C LEU A 6 19.96 15.65 1.89
N THR A 7 19.94 16.58 2.85
CA THR A 7 18.78 17.45 3.09
C THR A 7 18.59 18.45 1.93
N PRO A 8 17.38 18.99 1.73
CA PRO A 8 17.12 20.00 0.71
C PRO A 8 18.00 21.25 0.88
N ASP A 9 18.26 21.66 2.12
CA ASP A 9 19.09 22.83 2.42
C ASP A 9 20.57 22.58 2.07
N GLU A 10 21.09 21.40 2.39
CA GLU A 10 22.45 21.00 2.02
C GLU A 10 22.61 20.94 0.49
N ARG A 11 21.59 20.44 -0.23
CA ARG A 11 21.57 20.46 -1.70
C ARG A 11 21.65 21.88 -2.24
N LYS A 12 20.88 22.80 -1.67
CA LYS A 12 20.86 24.20 -2.07
C LYS A 12 22.21 24.87 -1.82
N SER A 13 22.81 24.66 -0.66
CA SER A 13 24.15 25.19 -0.33
C SER A 13 25.23 24.70 -1.30
N ILE A 14 25.23 23.41 -1.66
CA ILE A 14 26.17 22.85 -2.66
C ILE A 14 26.02 23.56 -4.02
N LEU A 15 24.78 23.78 -4.47
CA LEU A 15 24.50 24.43 -5.76
C LEU A 15 24.92 25.90 -5.76
N VAL A 16 24.63 26.64 -4.69
CA VAL A 16 25.01 28.06 -4.56
C VAL A 16 26.53 28.22 -4.57
N LEU A 17 27.26 27.39 -3.83
CA LEU A 17 28.73 27.45 -3.80
C LEU A 17 29.36 27.07 -5.15
N HIS A 18 28.74 26.15 -5.88
CA HIS A 18 29.16 25.82 -7.25
C HIS A 18 28.94 26.98 -8.21
N ASP A 19 27.77 27.63 -8.16
CA ASP A 19 27.46 28.79 -9.00
C ASP A 19 28.35 30.00 -8.67
N ALA A 20 28.84 30.10 -7.44
CA ALA A 20 29.89 31.04 -7.02
C ALA A 20 31.32 30.65 -7.48
N GLY A 21 31.48 29.54 -8.19
CA GLY A 21 32.75 29.12 -8.79
C GLY A 21 33.74 28.45 -7.82
N LEU A 22 33.30 28.01 -6.64
CA LEU A 22 34.18 27.29 -5.71
C LEU A 22 34.52 25.89 -6.21
N LYS A 23 35.75 25.45 -5.93
CA LYS A 23 36.21 24.09 -6.21
C LYS A 23 35.51 23.07 -5.30
N LEU A 24 35.33 21.85 -5.80
CA LEU A 24 34.67 20.75 -5.08
C LEU A 24 35.27 20.45 -3.69
N SER A 25 36.58 20.66 -3.50
CA SER A 25 37.24 20.48 -2.19
C SER A 25 36.73 21.50 -1.16
N ALA A 26 36.65 22.78 -1.54
CA ALA A 26 36.13 23.84 -0.67
C ALA A 26 34.64 23.65 -0.38
N ILE A 27 33.86 23.20 -1.37
CA ILE A 27 32.44 22.87 -1.18
C ILE A 27 32.28 21.69 -0.21
N SER A 28 33.13 20.67 -0.32
CA SER A 28 33.13 19.50 0.56
C SER A 28 33.41 19.89 2.01
N GLU A 29 34.39 20.77 2.23
CA GLU A 29 34.73 21.31 3.56
C GLU A 29 33.60 22.17 4.12
N ALA A 30 33.05 23.10 3.32
CA ALA A 30 32.00 24.02 3.77
C ALA A 30 30.66 23.32 4.07
N THR A 31 30.37 22.21 3.39
CA THR A 31 29.10 21.47 3.56
C THR A 31 29.24 20.22 4.42
N HIS A 32 30.47 19.90 4.86
CA HIS A 32 30.80 18.65 5.56
C HIS A 32 30.26 17.39 4.84
N ARG A 33 30.21 17.43 3.50
CA ARG A 33 29.78 16.32 2.65
C ARG A 33 30.94 15.80 1.83
N SER A 34 30.92 14.53 1.49
CA SER A 34 31.98 13.94 0.67
C SER A 34 32.01 14.56 -0.73
N ILE A 35 33.20 14.69 -1.30
CA ILE A 35 33.42 15.19 -2.66
C ILE A 35 32.53 14.47 -3.68
N GLY A 36 32.36 13.16 -3.53
CA GLY A 36 31.48 12.36 -4.40
C GLY A 36 30.01 12.75 -4.32
N VAL A 37 29.52 13.15 -3.14
CA VAL A 37 28.15 13.66 -2.97
C VAL A 37 28.00 15.03 -3.64
N CYS A 38 28.94 15.95 -3.41
CA CYS A 38 28.92 17.28 -4.05
C CYS A 38 28.93 17.17 -5.58
N HIS A 39 29.83 16.35 -6.13
CA HIS A 39 29.92 16.09 -7.56
C HIS A 39 28.61 15.47 -8.09
N LYS A 40 28.02 14.51 -7.39
CA LYS A 40 26.74 13.90 -7.80
C LYS A 40 25.61 14.92 -7.86
N VAL A 41 25.52 15.85 -6.90
CA VAL A 41 24.50 16.90 -6.88
C VAL A 41 24.63 17.82 -8.08
N ILE A 42 25.84 18.28 -8.38
CA ILE A 42 26.13 19.13 -9.54
C ILE A 42 25.77 18.41 -10.85
N LYS A 43 26.19 17.15 -10.98
CA LYS A 43 25.94 16.34 -12.18
C LYS A 43 24.45 16.05 -12.42
N MET A 44 23.65 15.95 -11.35
CA MET A 44 22.22 15.61 -11.43
C MET A 44 21.31 16.85 -11.37
N ARG A 45 21.85 18.08 -11.42
CA ARG A 45 21.09 19.35 -11.31
C ARG A 45 19.92 19.43 -12.28
N ASP A 46 20.15 19.07 -13.54
CA ASP A 46 19.17 19.21 -14.62
C ASP A 46 18.44 17.90 -14.94
N THR A 47 18.79 16.81 -14.23
CA THR A 47 18.13 15.53 -14.43
C THR A 47 16.86 15.45 -13.60
N PRO A 48 15.70 15.13 -14.20
CA PRO A 48 14.49 14.90 -13.43
C PRO A 48 14.71 13.76 -12.45
N SER A 49 14.27 13.96 -11.21
CA SER A 49 14.42 12.98 -10.12
C SER A 49 13.79 11.65 -10.53
N LYS A 50 14.62 10.64 -10.79
CA LYS A 50 14.13 9.30 -11.10
C LYS A 50 13.51 8.73 -9.83
N PRO A 51 12.27 8.19 -9.89
CA PRO A 51 11.63 7.60 -8.72
C PRO A 51 12.52 6.51 -8.12
N SER A 52 12.51 6.47 -6.79
CA SER A 52 13.30 5.56 -5.97
C SER A 52 13.15 4.10 -6.43
N ARG A 53 14.20 3.32 -6.19
CA ARG A 53 14.38 1.92 -6.61
C ARG A 53 13.04 1.20 -6.66
N ARG A 54 12.68 0.70 -7.84
CA ARG A 54 11.52 -0.17 -8.03
C ARG A 54 11.68 -1.32 -7.06
N GLY A 55 10.86 -1.32 -6.00
CA GLY A 55 10.85 -2.40 -5.03
C GLY A 55 10.51 -3.71 -5.71
N LYS A 56 10.66 -4.81 -4.98
CA LYS A 56 10.15 -6.11 -5.45
C LYS A 56 8.68 -5.92 -5.83
N PRO A 57 8.22 -6.41 -7.00
CA PRO A 57 6.81 -6.34 -7.36
C PRO A 57 5.99 -6.97 -6.23
N LYS A 58 4.86 -6.33 -5.89
CA LYS A 58 3.93 -6.87 -4.90
C LYS A 58 3.44 -8.24 -5.39
N LYS A 59 3.39 -9.21 -4.47
CA LYS A 59 2.89 -10.57 -4.78
C LYS A 59 1.40 -10.59 -5.13
N VAL A 60 0.64 -9.67 -4.55
CA VAL A 60 -0.80 -9.52 -4.76
C VAL A 60 -1.02 -8.31 -5.63
N THR A 61 -1.62 -8.54 -6.79
CA THR A 61 -2.03 -7.49 -7.73
C THR A 61 -3.40 -6.93 -7.34
N GLU A 62 -3.77 -5.76 -7.88
CA GLU A 62 -5.13 -5.22 -7.68
C GLU A 62 -6.21 -6.19 -8.20
N ARG A 63 -5.91 -7.01 -9.22
CA ARG A 63 -6.81 -8.07 -9.71
C ARG A 63 -7.07 -9.15 -8.66
N ASP A 64 -6.04 -9.55 -7.92
CA ASP A 64 -6.16 -10.59 -6.90
C ASP A 64 -7.02 -10.09 -5.72
N LYS A 65 -6.87 -8.82 -5.33
CA LYS A 65 -7.73 -8.18 -4.32
C LYS A 65 -9.20 -8.10 -4.74
N LEU A 66 -9.48 -7.90 -6.03
CA LEU A 66 -10.85 -7.86 -6.56
C LEU A 66 -11.48 -9.25 -6.56
N GLN A 67 -10.68 -10.30 -6.76
CA GLN A 67 -11.16 -11.69 -6.74
C GLN A 67 -11.39 -12.22 -5.32
N GLU A 68 -10.70 -11.71 -4.30
CA GLU A 68 -10.96 -12.07 -2.88
C GLU A 68 -12.42 -11.81 -2.45
N GLY A 69 -13.12 -10.87 -3.09
CA GLY A 69 -14.54 -10.59 -2.84
C GLY A 69 -15.54 -11.48 -3.59
N GLN A 70 -15.08 -12.34 -4.51
CA GLN A 70 -15.92 -13.10 -5.45
C GLN A 70 -15.99 -14.60 -5.14
N GLY A 71 -15.53 -15.03 -3.96
CA GLY A 71 -15.50 -16.45 -3.56
C GLY A 71 -16.85 -17.08 -3.20
N GLY A 72 -17.96 -16.35 -3.33
CA GLY A 72 -19.30 -16.90 -3.12
C GLY A 72 -19.76 -17.72 -4.32
N ALA A 73 -20.34 -18.90 -4.08
CA ALA A 73 -20.98 -19.67 -5.14
C ALA A 73 -22.01 -18.79 -5.89
N GLU A 74 -21.93 -18.80 -7.21
CA GLU A 74 -22.81 -17.98 -8.05
C GLU A 74 -24.28 -18.36 -7.82
N LEU A 75 -25.09 -17.39 -7.44
CA LEU A 75 -26.51 -17.61 -7.21
C LEU A 75 -27.22 -17.76 -8.55
N LEU A 76 -27.50 -19.02 -8.92
CA LEU A 76 -28.42 -19.31 -10.01
C LEU A 76 -29.76 -18.60 -9.81
N THR A 77 -30.44 -18.27 -10.92
CA THR A 77 -31.73 -17.55 -10.92
C THR A 77 -32.78 -18.17 -10.00
N ARG A 78 -32.81 -19.52 -9.90
CA ARG A 78 -33.70 -20.22 -8.96
C ARG A 78 -33.40 -19.90 -7.48
N HIS A 79 -32.12 -19.75 -7.10
CA HIS A 79 -31.74 -19.43 -5.73
C HIS A 79 -32.14 -17.99 -5.40
N GLN A 80 -32.00 -17.08 -6.36
CA GLN A 80 -32.41 -15.68 -6.22
C GLN A 80 -33.93 -15.58 -5.99
N ALA A 81 -34.72 -16.29 -6.81
CA ALA A 81 -36.17 -16.31 -6.68
C ALA A 81 -36.64 -16.87 -5.32
N VAL A 82 -36.06 -18.00 -4.87
CA VAL A 82 -36.41 -18.61 -3.58
C VAL A 82 -36.00 -17.73 -2.40
N ARG A 83 -34.80 -17.13 -2.44
CA ARG A 83 -34.34 -16.21 -1.40
C ARG A 83 -35.16 -14.94 -1.33
N LYS A 84 -35.51 -14.38 -2.49
CA LYS A 84 -36.39 -13.21 -2.57
C LYS A 84 -37.75 -13.50 -1.97
N LYS A 85 -38.39 -14.60 -2.38
CA LYS A 85 -39.68 -15.03 -1.82
C LYS A 85 -39.59 -15.22 -0.30
N TRP A 86 -38.54 -15.86 0.21
CA TRP A 86 -38.36 -16.02 1.65
C TRP A 86 -38.23 -14.67 2.37
N GLY A 87 -37.50 -13.72 1.80
CA GLY A 87 -37.40 -12.35 2.30
C GLY A 87 -38.77 -11.66 2.34
N ASP A 88 -39.47 -11.66 1.21
CA ASP A 88 -40.82 -11.08 1.09
C ASP A 88 -41.79 -11.71 2.12
N ASP A 89 -41.74 -13.04 2.32
CA ASP A 89 -42.57 -13.76 3.29
C ASP A 89 -42.23 -13.44 4.76
N HIS A 90 -41.03 -12.91 5.04
CA HIS A 90 -40.49 -12.72 6.40
C HIS A 90 -40.19 -11.25 6.73
N GLU A 91 -40.45 -10.31 5.81
CA GLU A 91 -40.18 -8.87 5.96
C GLU A 91 -40.99 -8.27 7.11
N ASP A 92 -42.27 -8.63 7.21
CA ASP A 92 -43.20 -8.10 8.22
C ASP A 92 -43.10 -8.81 9.58
N LYS A 93 -42.16 -9.76 9.76
CA LYS A 93 -42.01 -10.45 11.04
C LYS A 93 -41.61 -9.47 12.13
N THR A 94 -42.40 -9.46 13.19
CA THR A 94 -42.18 -8.64 14.37
C THR A 94 -40.98 -9.13 15.17
N ASN A 95 -40.42 -8.25 15.99
CA ASN A 95 -39.30 -8.59 16.88
C ASN A 95 -39.62 -9.75 17.84
N ALA A 96 -40.88 -9.87 18.28
CA ALA A 96 -41.33 -10.96 19.15
C ALA A 96 -41.31 -12.32 18.42
N GLU A 97 -41.68 -12.33 17.14
CA GLU A 97 -41.63 -13.54 16.31
C GLU A 97 -40.19 -13.94 16.01
N TRP A 98 -39.29 -12.99 15.75
CA TRP A 98 -37.86 -13.27 15.62
C TRP A 98 -37.24 -13.81 16.91
N ALA A 99 -37.66 -13.31 18.08
CA ALA A 99 -37.16 -13.78 19.37
C ALA A 99 -37.53 -15.24 19.67
N ALA A 100 -38.54 -15.80 18.98
CA ALA A 100 -38.92 -17.20 19.09
C ALA A 100 -38.15 -18.13 18.12
N VAL A 101 -37.31 -17.58 17.23
CA VAL A 101 -36.54 -18.35 16.25
C VAL A 101 -35.22 -18.82 16.84
N LEU A 102 -34.99 -20.13 16.83
CA LEU A 102 -33.69 -20.73 17.14
C LEU A 102 -32.98 -21.14 15.85
N PHE A 103 -31.77 -20.63 15.63
CA PHE A 103 -30.93 -21.00 14.49
C PHE A 103 -29.94 -22.09 14.87
N SER A 104 -29.83 -23.12 14.03
CA SER A 104 -28.79 -24.15 14.12
C SER A 104 -28.09 -24.28 12.77
N ASP A 105 -26.76 -24.26 12.78
CA ASP A 105 -25.93 -24.52 11.60
C ASP A 105 -24.82 -25.52 11.97
N GLU A 106 -24.54 -26.45 11.06
CA GLU A 106 -23.49 -27.45 11.26
C GLU A 106 -22.18 -26.93 10.69
N LYS A 107 -21.32 -26.40 11.56
CA LYS A 107 -19.96 -26.02 11.18
C LYS A 107 -19.00 -27.19 11.40
N LYS A 108 -18.30 -27.61 10.35
CA LYS A 108 -17.17 -28.53 10.48
C LYS A 108 -16.02 -27.84 11.22
N TRP A 109 -15.59 -28.42 12.33
CA TRP A 109 -14.42 -28.02 13.08
C TRP A 109 -13.21 -28.81 12.54
N ASN A 110 -12.20 -28.12 12.04
CA ASN A 110 -10.95 -28.77 11.63
C ASN A 110 -10.10 -29.03 12.89
N LEU A 111 -9.50 -30.23 13.00
CA LEU A 111 -8.68 -30.64 14.14
C LEU A 111 -7.20 -30.24 14.02
N ASP A 112 -6.80 -29.66 12.89
CA ASP A 112 -5.45 -29.14 12.72
C ASP A 112 -5.35 -27.79 13.45
N GLY A 113 -4.75 -27.83 14.65
CA GLY A 113 -4.34 -26.64 15.39
C GLY A 113 -3.31 -25.81 14.62
N PRO A 114 -3.03 -24.57 15.04
CA PRO A 114 -2.06 -23.72 14.36
C PRO A 114 -0.65 -24.34 14.41
N ASP A 115 0.00 -24.45 13.24
CA ASP A 115 1.43 -24.79 13.06
C ASP A 115 2.36 -23.81 13.79
#